data_AF-A0A2W2DPV0-F1
#
_entry.id   AF-A0A2W2DPV0-F1
#
_cell.length_a   1.000
_cell.length_b   1.000
_cell.length_c   1.000
_cell.angle_alpha   90.00
_cell.angle_beta   90.00
_cell.angle_gamma   90.00
#
_symmetry.space_group_name_H-M   'P 1'
#
loop_
_entity.id
_entity.type
_entity.pdbx_description
1 polymer ?
#
loop_
_entity_poly.entity_id
_entity_poly.type
_entity_poly.pdbx_seq_one_letter_code
_entity_poly.pdbx_strand_id
1 'polypeptide(L)'
;MPYHEIFVGLGVLVASVVFVREARRRGALNEQSLVAVAGALVGGAIGMRLAGWLETLDPQDLWLYGSRSILGGLTGAYVGVLVAKRITGYKERTGDLFAPAVALGMAVGRIGCHLTEAPGRPTDLPWGVHA
;
A
#
# COMPACT_ATOMS: atom_id res chain seq x y z
N MET A 1 -2.46 19.99 2.26
CA MET A 1 -3.62 20.18 1.36
C MET A 1 -4.32 18.84 1.14
N PRO A 2 -5.66 18.79 0.99
CA PRO A 2 -6.46 17.56 0.95
C PRO A 2 -6.18 16.65 -0.28
N TYR A 3 -5.38 17.08 -1.25
CA TYR A 3 -5.08 16.31 -2.45
C TYR A 3 -4.31 15.02 -2.17
N HIS A 4 -3.40 15.00 -1.19
CA HIS A 4 -2.60 13.81 -0.88
C HIS A 4 -3.49 12.62 -0.46
N GLU A 5 -4.46 12.85 0.42
CA GLU A 5 -5.42 11.82 0.87
C GLU A 5 -6.33 11.35 -0.27
N ILE A 6 -6.67 12.22 -1.23
CA ILE A 6 -7.43 11.85 -2.43
C ILE A 6 -6.63 10.87 -3.30
N PHE A 7 -5.34 11.14 -3.55
CA PHE A 7 -4.49 10.24 -4.35
C PHE A 7 -4.22 8.92 -3.64
N VAL A 8 -4.08 8.92 -2.31
CA VAL A 8 -3.99 7.69 -1.51
C VAL A 8 -5.27 6.87 -1.65
N GLY A 9 -6.43 7.50 -1.49
CA GLY A 9 -7.73 6.84 -1.70
C GLY A 9 -7.88 6.28 -3.11
N LEU A 10 -7.45 7.04 -4.13
CA LEU A 10 -7.45 6.60 -5.53
C LEU A 10 -6.52 5.39 -5.74
N GLY A 11 -5.33 5.40 -5.14
CA GLY A 11 -4.37 4.30 -5.21
C GLY A 11 -4.92 3.01 -4.60
N VAL A 12 -5.58 3.12 -3.43
CA VAL A 12 -6.27 1.98 -2.80
C VAL A 12 -7.39 1.46 -3.70
N LEU A 13 -8.21 2.35 -4.27
CA LEU A 13 -9.31 1.98 -5.15
C LEU A 13 -8.82 1.26 -6.40
N VAL A 14 -7.79 1.78 -7.07
CA VAL A 14 -7.18 1.14 -8.24
C VAL A 14 -6.60 -0.23 -7.87
N ALA A 15 -5.87 -0.34 -6.77
CA ALA A 15 -5.33 -1.60 -6.31
C ALA A 15 -6.44 -2.64 -6.03
N SER A 16 -7.53 -2.24 -5.37
CA SER A 16 -8.68 -3.11 -5.13
C SER A 16 -9.37 -3.56 -6.42
N VAL A 17 -9.61 -2.66 -7.37
CA VAL A 17 -10.25 -2.99 -8.65
C VAL A 17 -9.39 -3.97 -9.46
N VAL A 18 -8.07 -3.72 -9.53
CA VAL A 18 -7.12 -4.59 -10.23
C VAL A 18 -7.08 -5.96 -9.58
N PHE A 19 -7.01 -6.01 -8.25
CA PHE A 19 -7.03 -7.28 -7.51
C PHE A 19 -8.28 -8.09 -7.83
N VAL A 20 -9.47 -7.48 -7.74
CA VAL A 20 -10.75 -8.16 -8.03
C VAL A 20 -10.80 -8.64 -9.47
N ARG A 21 -10.32 -7.82 -10.42
CA ARG A 21 -10.28 -8.19 -11.84
C ARG A 21 -9.35 -9.37 -12.09
N GLU A 22 -8.17 -9.38 -11.49
CA GLU A 22 -7.19 -10.45 -11.65
C GLU A 22 -7.65 -11.74 -10.94
N ALA A 23 -8.26 -11.63 -9.76
CA ALA A 23 -8.86 -12.75 -9.04
C ALA A 23 -10.03 -13.37 -9.82
N ARG A 24 -10.88 -12.56 -10.46
CA ARG A 24 -11.93 -13.02 -11.39
C ARG A 24 -11.34 -13.73 -12.60
N ARG A 25 -10.35 -13.11 -13.25
CA ARG A 25 -9.72 -13.62 -14.48
C ARG A 25 -9.07 -14.99 -14.26
N ARG A 26 -8.51 -15.23 -13.08
CA ARG A 26 -7.84 -16.49 -12.73
C ARG A 26 -8.75 -17.50 -12.02
N GLY A 27 -10.04 -17.20 -11.84
CA GLY A 27 -10.97 -18.06 -11.11
C GLY A 27 -10.59 -18.28 -9.64
N ALA A 28 -9.79 -17.37 -9.07
CA ALA A 28 -9.22 -17.50 -7.72
C ALA A 28 -10.04 -16.75 -6.65
N LEU A 29 -11.27 -16.34 -6.98
CA LEU A 29 -12.22 -15.70 -6.06
C LEU A 29 -12.80 -16.75 -5.09
N ASN A 30 -11.95 -17.18 -4.16
CA ASN A 30 -12.31 -18.09 -3.09
C ASN A 30 -12.36 -17.35 -1.76
N GLU A 31 -13.06 -17.92 -0.78
CA GLU A 31 -13.10 -17.37 0.58
C GLU A 31 -11.69 -17.17 1.16
N GLN A 32 -10.77 -18.07 0.85
CA GLN A 32 -9.36 -17.98 1.24
C GLN A 32 -8.63 -16.76 0.65
N SER A 33 -8.98 -16.37 -0.58
CA SER A 33 -8.42 -15.18 -1.24
C SER A 33 -8.90 -13.90 -0.56
N LEU A 34 -10.17 -13.87 -0.14
CA LEU A 34 -10.76 -12.75 0.60
C LEU A 34 -10.13 -12.61 1.98
N VAL A 35 -9.91 -13.73 2.68
CA VAL A 35 -9.21 -13.72 3.97
C VAL A 35 -7.75 -13.28 3.82
N ALA A 36 -7.07 -13.66 2.73
CA ALA A 36 -5.73 -13.17 2.43
C ALA A 36 -5.70 -11.64 2.19
N VAL A 37 -6.67 -11.09 1.45
CA VAL A 37 -6.80 -9.63 1.24
C VAL A 37 -7.11 -8.91 2.53
N ALA A 38 -8.04 -9.43 3.33
CA ALA A 38 -8.36 -8.87 4.63
C ALA A 38 -7.12 -8.87 5.54
N GLY A 39 -6.36 -9.96 5.56
CA GLY A 39 -5.06 -10.05 6.22
C GLY A 39 -4.06 -9.01 5.72
N ALA A 40 -3.97 -8.79 4.41
CA ALA A 40 -3.11 -7.77 3.81
C ALA A 40 -3.50 -6.35 4.27
N LEU A 41 -4.79 -6.03 4.24
CA LEU A 41 -5.31 -4.71 4.61
C LEU A 41 -5.11 -4.42 6.09
N VAL A 42 -5.49 -5.38 6.95
CA VAL A 42 -5.36 -5.27 8.41
C VAL A 42 -3.89 -5.24 8.79
N GLY A 43 -3.08 -6.16 8.26
CA GLY A 43 -1.65 -6.22 8.50
C GLY A 43 -0.92 -4.97 8.04
N GLY A 44 -1.30 -4.42 6.87
CA GLY A 44 -0.72 -3.18 6.36
C GLY A 44 -1.09 -1.95 7.19
N ALA A 45 -2.36 -1.83 7.61
CA ALA A 45 -2.81 -0.75 8.49
C ALA A 45 -2.15 -0.78 9.87
N ILE A 46 -1.89 -1.97 10.40
CA ILE A 46 -1.17 -2.16 11.66
C ILE A 46 0.33 -1.88 11.45
N GLY A 47 0.94 -2.45 10.41
CA GLY A 47 2.37 -2.32 10.12
C GLY A 47 2.80 -0.89 9.80
N MET A 48 1.98 -0.13 9.07
CA MET A 48 2.29 1.29 8.77
C MET A 48 2.31 2.15 10.05
N ARG A 49 1.46 1.83 11.03
CA ARG A 49 1.42 2.52 12.34
C ARG A 49 2.57 2.08 13.22
N LEU A 50 2.82 0.77 13.34
CA LEU A 50 3.92 0.22 14.14
C LEU A 50 5.29 0.74 13.68
N ALA A 51 5.50 0.83 12.37
CA ALA A 51 6.75 1.38 11.84
C ALA A 51 6.92 2.87 12.17
N GLY A 52 5.84 3.65 12.16
CA GLY A 52 5.86 5.03 12.64
C GLY A 52 6.26 5.17 14.12
N TRP A 53 5.82 4.22 14.95
CA TRP A 53 6.21 4.16 16.37
C TRP A 53 7.68 3.79 16.56
N LEU A 54 8.26 3.01 15.65
CA LEU A 54 9.69 2.68 15.69
C LEU A 54 10.57 3.83 15.17
N GLU A 55 10.08 4.62 14.20
CA GLU A 55 10.81 5.76 13.64
C GLU A 55 10.83 6.99 14.58
N THR A 56 9.85 7.11 15.48
CA THR A 56 9.70 8.25 16.39
C THR A 56 9.32 7.80 17.79
N LEU A 57 10.24 7.95 18.76
CA LEU A 57 10.02 7.63 20.19
C LEU A 57 9.26 8.74 20.95
N ASP A 58 8.99 9.88 20.31
CA ASP A 58 8.33 11.03 20.95
C ASP A 58 6.79 10.97 20.83
N PRO A 59 6.03 10.92 21.94
CA PRO A 59 4.57 10.73 21.92
C PRO A 59 3.77 11.87 21.28
N GLN A 60 4.30 13.08 21.23
CA GLN A 60 3.60 14.26 20.70
C GLN A 60 3.59 14.28 19.16
N ASP A 61 4.70 13.87 18.53
CA ASP A 61 4.79 13.78 17.06
C ASP A 61 3.98 12.60 16.50
N LEU A 62 3.82 11.54 17.30
CA LEU A 62 2.99 10.39 16.99
C LEU A 62 1.51 10.76 16.76
N TRP A 63 1.01 11.74 17.50
CA TRP A 63 -0.39 12.18 17.45
C TRP A 63 -0.67 13.24 16.38
N LEU A 64 0.30 14.13 16.13
CA LEU A 64 0.15 15.27 15.21
C LEU A 64 0.62 14.95 13.78
N TYR A 65 1.69 14.16 13.62
CA TYR A 65 2.31 13.86 12.32
C TYR A 65 2.26 12.38 11.94
N GLY A 66 1.75 11.52 12.84
CA GLY A 66 1.44 10.10 12.61
C GLY A 66 2.24 9.49 11.47
N SER A 67 3.55 9.32 11.67
CA SER A 67 4.50 8.82 10.68
C SER A 67 3.97 7.54 10.03
N ARG A 68 3.40 7.66 8.84
CA ARG A 68 2.89 6.53 8.07
C ARG A 68 4.02 6.00 7.20
N SER A 69 4.71 4.95 7.67
CA SER A 69 5.78 4.35 6.89
C SER A 69 5.23 3.41 5.81
N ILE A 70 5.54 3.71 4.55
CA ILE A 70 5.20 2.85 3.40
C ILE A 70 5.87 1.47 3.52
N LEU A 71 7.11 1.42 4.01
CA LEU A 71 7.84 0.16 4.22
C LEU A 71 7.17 -0.66 5.33
N GLY A 72 6.74 0.00 6.41
CA GLY A 72 5.94 -0.63 7.47
C GLY A 72 4.62 -1.19 6.96
N GLY A 73 3.92 -0.43 6.11
CA GLY A 73 2.67 -0.86 5.50
C GLY A 73 2.84 -2.08 4.58
N LEU A 74 3.84 -2.07 3.70
CA LEU A 74 4.11 -3.20 2.81
C LEU A 74 4.55 -4.45 3.58
N THR A 75 5.43 -4.29 4.56
CA THR A 75 5.90 -5.40 5.41
C THR A 75 4.75 -5.97 6.24
N GLY A 76 3.95 -5.10 6.86
CA GLY A 76 2.77 -5.50 7.62
C GLY A 76 1.73 -6.21 6.77
N ALA A 77 1.48 -5.74 5.54
CA ALA A 77 0.58 -6.40 4.60
C ALA A 77 1.08 -7.80 4.24
N TYR A 78 2.38 -7.95 3.99
CA TYR A 78 2.97 -9.26 3.68
C TYR A 78 2.84 -10.25 4.84
N VAL A 79 3.18 -9.82 6.07
CA VAL A 79 3.01 -10.63 7.29
C VAL A 79 1.54 -10.97 7.51
N GLY A 80 0.64 -10.01 7.32
CA GLY A 80 -0.81 -10.21 7.43
C GLY A 80 -1.35 -11.27 6.47
N VAL A 81 -0.88 -11.27 5.21
CA VAL A 81 -1.21 -12.33 4.24
C VAL A 81 -0.70 -13.68 4.71
N LEU A 82 0.53 -13.76 5.21
CA LEU A 82 1.10 -15.02 5.71
C LEU A 82 0.31 -15.59 6.89
N VAL A 83 -0.07 -14.74 7.84
CA VAL A 83 -0.90 -15.13 8.99
C VAL A 83 -2.29 -15.59 8.52
N ALA A 84 -2.94 -14.83 7.64
CA ALA A 84 -4.23 -15.19 7.05
C ALA A 84 -4.20 -16.56 6.35
N LYS A 85 -3.14 -16.82 5.57
CA LYS A 85 -2.92 -18.13 4.92
C LYS A 85 -2.64 -19.25 5.92
N ARG A 86 -1.91 -18.96 7.00
CA ARG A 86 -1.63 -19.91 8.08
C ARG A 86 -2.93 -20.36 8.76
N ILE A 87 -3.82 -19.41 9.06
CA ILE A 87 -5.11 -19.65 9.72
C ILE A 87 -6.07 -20.44 8.80
N THR A 88 -6.11 -20.08 7.51
CA THR A 88 -7.03 -20.71 6.55
C THR A 88 -6.50 -22.00 5.91
N GLY A 89 -5.25 -22.39 6.21
CA GLY A 89 -4.60 -23.54 5.59
C GLY A 89 -4.33 -23.39 4.09
N TYR A 90 -4.44 -22.18 3.54
CA TYR A 90 -4.30 -21.91 2.11
C TYR A 90 -2.83 -21.97 1.65
N LYS A 91 -2.47 -23.04 0.93
CA LYS A 91 -1.10 -23.28 0.45
C LYS A 91 -0.79 -22.70 -0.93
N GLU A 92 -1.80 -22.28 -1.68
CA GLU A 92 -1.57 -21.77 -3.04
C GLU A 92 -0.82 -20.44 -3.07
N ARG A 93 -0.17 -20.17 -4.20
CA ARG A 93 0.61 -18.94 -4.42
C ARG A 93 -0.36 -17.79 -4.73
N THR A 94 -0.53 -16.89 -3.76
CA THR A 94 -1.33 -15.67 -3.90
C THR A 94 -0.54 -14.49 -4.46
N GLY A 95 0.80 -14.56 -4.49
CA GLY A 95 1.68 -13.46 -4.87
C GLY A 95 1.37 -12.87 -6.25
N ASP A 96 1.05 -13.73 -7.21
CA ASP A 96 0.76 -13.32 -8.59
C ASP A 96 -0.52 -12.48 -8.73
N LEU A 97 -1.44 -12.59 -7.77
CA LEU A 97 -2.67 -11.78 -7.72
C LEU A 97 -2.41 -10.40 -7.10
N PHE A 98 -1.53 -10.35 -6.09
CA PHE A 98 -1.22 -9.11 -5.38
C PHE A 98 -0.20 -8.23 -6.12
N ALA A 99 0.76 -8.83 -6.84
CA ALA A 99 1.80 -8.10 -7.55
C ALA A 99 1.28 -6.98 -8.49
N PRO A 100 0.34 -7.24 -9.42
CA PRO A 100 -0.18 -6.17 -10.30
C PRO A 100 -0.98 -5.11 -9.54
N ALA A 101 -1.73 -5.52 -8.52
CA ALA A 101 -2.52 -4.59 -7.69
C ALA A 101 -1.62 -3.62 -6.92
N VAL A 102 -0.57 -4.13 -6.28
CA VAL A 102 0.40 -3.31 -5.53
C VAL A 102 1.20 -2.40 -6.46
N ALA A 103 1.63 -2.90 -7.62
CA ALA A 103 2.35 -2.10 -8.61
C ALA A 103 1.54 -0.90 -9.10
N LEU A 104 0.27 -1.11 -9.46
CA LEU A 104 -0.61 -0.04 -9.90
C LEU A 104 -0.99 0.93 -8.78
N GLY A 105 -1.23 0.41 -7.56
CA GLY A 105 -1.44 1.27 -6.38
C GLY A 105 -0.25 2.19 -6.11
N MET A 106 0.99 1.65 -6.18
CA MET A 106 2.21 2.46 -6.02
C MET A 106 2.39 3.47 -7.16
N ALA A 107 2.07 3.10 -8.40
CA ALA A 107 2.17 4.03 -9.54
C ALA A 107 1.26 5.25 -9.33
N VAL A 108 0.01 5.04 -8.89
CA VAL A 108 -0.92 6.14 -8.57
C VAL A 108 -0.40 6.98 -7.41
N GLY A 109 0.16 6.36 -6.37
CA GLY A 109 0.77 7.08 -5.25
C GLY A 109 1.95 7.97 -5.68
N ARG A 110 2.80 7.49 -6.61
CA ARG A 110 3.91 8.27 -7.16
C ARG A 110 3.45 9.45 -8.00
N ILE A 111 2.36 9.31 -8.75
CA ILE A 111 1.73 10.41 -9.47
C ILE A 111 1.21 11.45 -8.47
N GLY A 112 0.53 11.00 -7.40
CA GLY A 112 0.08 11.86 -6.32
C GLY A 112 1.22 12.68 -5.71
N CYS A 113 2.31 12.02 -5.30
CA CYS A 113 3.50 12.69 -4.77
C CYS A 113 4.10 13.69 -5.77
N HIS A 114 4.20 13.36 -7.06
CA HIS A 114 4.75 14.28 -8.06
C HIS A 114 3.88 15.53 -8.29
N LEU A 115 2.57 15.43 -8.06
CA LEU A 115 1.62 16.55 -8.22
C LEU A 115 1.45 17.38 -6.95
N THR A 116 1.65 16.79 -5.76
CA THR A 116 1.44 17.46 -4.47
C THR A 116 2.72 17.93 -3.80
N GLU A 117 3.83 17.28 -4.11
CA GLU A 117 5.16 17.59 -3.59
C GLU A 117 6.05 17.94 -4.79
N ALA A 118 7.18 18.61 -4.57
CA ALA A 118 8.19 18.82 -5.60
C ALA A 118 9.37 17.84 -5.39
N PRO A 119 9.18 16.52 -5.58
CA PRO A 119 10.23 15.55 -5.34
C PRO A 119 11.26 15.59 -6.46
N GLY A 120 12.54 15.59 -6.11
CA GLY A 120 13.61 15.46 -7.11
C GLY A 120 14.89 16.18 -6.70
N ARG A 121 15.94 16.00 -7.51
CA ARG A 121 17.13 16.84 -7.45
C ARG A 121 17.00 17.96 -8.47
N PRO A 122 17.50 19.18 -8.17
CA PRO A 122 17.60 20.25 -9.15
C PRO A 122 18.29 19.74 -10.42
N THR A 123 17.73 20.05 -11.58
CA THR A 123 18.27 19.62 -12.87
C THR A 123 17.99 20.66 -13.95
N ASP A 124 18.96 20.84 -14.84
CA ASP A 124 18.87 21.74 -15.99
C ASP A 124 18.36 21.02 -17.26
N LEU A 125 17.88 19.78 -17.11
CA LEU A 125 17.34 18.98 -18.22
C LEU A 125 15.96 19.51 -18.66
N PRO A 126 15.59 19.37 -19.95
CA PRO A 126 14.36 19.96 -20.51
C PRO A 126 13.05 19.37 -19.99
N TRP A 127 13.12 18.27 -19.22
CA TRP A 127 11.99 17.65 -18.54
C TRP A 127 11.97 17.93 -17.03
N GLY A 128 12.81 18.86 -16.56
CA GLY A 128 12.74 19.37 -15.19
C GLY A 128 11.40 20.04 -14.94
N VAL A 129 10.73 19.66 -13.85
CA VAL A 129 9.49 20.31 -13.42
C VAL A 129 9.87 21.40 -12.42
N HIS A 130 9.62 22.65 -12.79
CA HIS A 130 9.79 23.80 -11.90
C HIS A 130 8.52 23.93 -11.03
N ALA A 131 8.68 23.78 -9.71
CA ALA A 131 7.63 23.99 -8.73
C ALA A 131 7.73 25.39 -8.12
#